data_AF-A0A8C3QMN6-F1
#
_entry.id   AF-A0A8C3QMN6-F1
#
_cell.length_a   1.000
_cell.length_b   1.000
_cell.length_c   1.000
_cell.angle_alpha   90.00
_cell.angle_beta   90.00
_cell.angle_gamma   90.00
#
_symmetry.space_group_name_H-M   'P 1'
#
loop_
_entity.id
_entity.type
_entity.pdbx_description
1 polymer ?
#
loop_
_entity_poly.entity_id
_entity_poly.type
_entity_poly.pdbx_seq_one_letter_code
_entity_poly.pdbx_strand_id
1 'polypeptide(L)'
;LLTLKQMLTKDAEIFPSSPEIERGSSLELSCVLRKNYMPQRNASLIIWKLNDALIAPENYNIVNETVSNITIHNFTYSRAYVKCFMKYLDKELPLVHTEVKSGCK
;
A
#
# COMPACT_ATOMS: atom_id res chain seq x y z
N LEU A 1 18.55 16.36 -17.07
CA LEU A 1 17.16 16.17 -17.57
C LEU A 1 16.57 14.77 -17.31
N LEU A 2 17.37 13.75 -16.97
CA LEU A 2 16.88 12.40 -16.65
C LEU A 2 16.43 12.21 -15.18
N THR A 3 16.87 13.06 -14.26
CA THR A 3 16.59 12.97 -12.82
C THR A 3 15.28 13.62 -12.36
N LEU A 4 14.70 14.55 -13.12
CA LEU A 4 13.45 15.24 -12.75
C LEU A 4 12.17 14.49 -13.19
N LYS A 5 12.26 13.62 -14.20
CA LYS A 5 11.09 12.84 -14.68
C LYS A 5 10.70 11.69 -13.75
N GLN A 6 11.62 11.21 -12.92
CA GLN A 6 11.37 10.14 -11.94
C GLN A 6 10.51 10.58 -10.74
N MET A 7 10.34 11.89 -10.53
CA MET A 7 9.49 12.42 -9.45
C MET A 7 8.01 12.60 -9.85
N LEU A 8 7.62 12.40 -11.12
CA LEU A 8 6.31 12.84 -11.61
C LEU A 8 5.27 11.74 -11.84
N THR A 9 5.63 10.46 -11.74
CA THR A 9 4.63 9.38 -11.79
C THR A 9 5.01 8.26 -10.83
N LYS A 10 4.39 8.24 -9.65
CA LYS A 10 4.43 7.04 -8.78
C LYS A 10 3.93 5.84 -9.60
N ASP A 11 4.59 4.69 -9.49
CA ASP A 11 4.19 3.47 -10.21
C ASP A 11 2.92 2.83 -9.65
N ALA A 12 2.50 3.25 -8.46
CA ALA A 12 1.24 2.88 -7.84
C ALA A 12 0.66 4.04 -7.02
N GLU A 13 -0.60 3.86 -6.61
CA GLU A 13 -1.31 4.76 -5.71
C GLU A 13 -1.97 3.97 -4.57
N ILE A 14 -2.01 4.55 -3.36
CA ILE A 14 -2.80 4.01 -2.25
C ILE A 14 -4.07 4.85 -2.08
N PHE A 15 -5.21 4.18 -1.93
CA PHE A 15 -6.51 4.78 -1.68
C PHE A 15 -7.21 4.10 -0.48
N PRO A 16 -7.94 4.85 0.37
CA PRO A 16 -7.89 6.31 0.50
C PRO A 16 -6.48 6.81 0.85
N SER A 17 -6.17 8.05 0.45
CA SER A 17 -4.91 8.69 0.81
C SER A 17 -5.03 9.35 2.19
N SER A 18 -4.01 9.16 3.03
CA SER A 18 -3.91 9.72 4.38
C SER A 18 -5.18 9.55 5.25
N PRO A 19 -5.78 8.34 5.35
CA PRO A 19 -7.03 8.18 6.07
C PRO A 19 -6.87 8.46 7.57
N GLU A 20 -7.91 9.06 8.13
CA GLU A 20 -8.12 9.20 9.57
C GLU A 20 -9.33 8.35 9.95
N ILE A 21 -9.12 7.35 10.79
CA ILE A 21 -10.16 6.39 11.19
C ILE A 21 -10.39 6.39 12.70
N GLU A 22 -11.47 5.75 13.13
CA GLU A 22 -11.73 5.54 14.55
C GLU A 22 -10.76 4.49 15.11
N ARG A 23 -10.18 4.76 16.28
CA ARG A 23 -9.27 3.80 16.92
C ARG A 23 -10.04 2.53 17.28
N GLY A 24 -9.48 1.38 16.88
CA GLY A 24 -10.11 0.07 17.06
C GLY A 24 -11.07 -0.32 15.93
N SER A 25 -11.33 0.55 14.95
CA SER A 25 -12.08 0.16 13.75
C SER A 25 -11.20 -0.62 12.76
N SER A 26 -11.81 -1.13 11.69
CA SER A 26 -11.05 -1.68 10.56
C SER A 26 -10.43 -0.56 9.73
N LEU A 27 -9.20 -0.77 9.27
CA LEU A 27 -8.55 -0.01 8.22
C LEU A 27 -8.67 -0.79 6.91
N GLU A 28 -9.17 -0.14 5.86
CA GLU A 28 -9.23 -0.69 4.51
C GLU A 28 -8.42 0.20 3.57
N LEU A 29 -7.52 -0.40 2.81
CA LEU A 29 -6.67 0.29 1.84
C LEU A 29 -6.55 -0.52 0.56
N SER A 30 -6.44 0.18 -0.56
CA SER A 30 -6.16 -0.36 -1.89
C SER A 30 -4.81 0.17 -2.39
N CYS A 31 -3.99 -0.69 -2.98
CA CYS A 31 -2.84 -0.32 -3.79
C CYS A 31 -3.16 -0.62 -5.25
N VAL A 32 -3.14 0.43 -6.08
CA VAL A 32 -3.50 0.38 -7.49
C VAL A 32 -2.25 0.61 -8.33
N LEU A 33 -1.81 -0.40 -9.07
CA LEU A 33 -0.70 -0.30 -10.00
C LEU A 33 -1.11 0.59 -11.19
N ARG A 34 -0.30 1.62 -11.48
CA ARG A 34 -0.54 2.51 -12.63
C ARG A 34 -0.08 1.86 -13.93
N LYS A 35 -0.54 2.40 -15.07
CA LYS A 35 -0.20 1.89 -16.41
C LYS A 35 1.25 2.16 -16.87
N ASN A 36 2.15 2.49 -15.95
CA ASN A 36 3.53 2.87 -16.27
C ASN A 36 4.40 1.63 -16.60
N TYR A 37 5.64 1.88 -17.04
CA TYR A 37 6.65 0.94 -17.56
C TYR A 37 7.13 -0.15 -16.55
N MET A 38 6.26 -0.69 -15.69
CA MET A 38 6.61 -1.87 -14.90
C MET A 38 6.41 -3.13 -15.76
N PRO A 39 7.47 -3.93 -15.99
CA PRO A 39 7.42 -5.10 -16.85
C PRO A 39 6.49 -6.21 -16.33
N GLN A 40 6.12 -6.17 -15.05
CA GLN A 40 5.18 -7.12 -14.44
C GLN A 40 4.14 -6.39 -13.59
N ARG A 41 3.04 -5.97 -14.24
CA ARG A 41 1.85 -5.44 -13.55
C ARG A 41 1.03 -6.60 -13.03
N ASN A 42 1.42 -7.10 -11.86
CA ASN A 42 0.66 -8.15 -11.21
C ASN A 42 0.50 -7.83 -9.73
N ALA A 43 -0.72 -7.51 -9.32
CA ALA A 43 -1.07 -7.24 -7.93
C ALA A 43 -0.81 -8.45 -7.02
N SER A 44 -0.72 -9.67 -7.54
CA SER A 44 -0.33 -10.84 -6.74
C SER A 44 1.11 -10.79 -6.23
N LEU A 45 1.95 -9.93 -6.83
CA LEU A 45 3.32 -9.68 -6.39
C LEU A 45 3.40 -8.56 -5.34
N ILE A 46 2.28 -7.91 -5.00
CA ILE A 46 2.27 -6.85 -3.99
C ILE A 46 2.46 -7.45 -2.61
N ILE A 47 3.30 -6.81 -1.81
CA ILE A 47 3.40 -7.03 -0.37
C ILE A 47 3.14 -5.71 0.36
N TRP A 48 2.54 -5.82 1.53
CA TRP A 48 2.18 -4.69 2.37
C TRP A 48 2.98 -4.70 3.66
N LYS A 49 3.42 -3.52 4.10
CA LYS A 49 4.05 -3.33 5.41
C LYS A 49 3.35 -2.26 6.22
N LEU A 50 3.17 -2.51 7.51
CA LEU A 50 2.71 -1.58 8.53
C LEU A 50 3.85 -1.30 9.49
N ASN A 51 4.32 -0.05 9.57
CA ASN A 51 5.48 0.33 10.39
C ASN A 51 6.69 -0.62 10.19
N ASP A 52 6.99 -0.93 8.93
CA ASP A 52 8.06 -1.84 8.49
C ASP A 52 7.88 -3.33 8.78
N ALA A 53 6.82 -3.72 9.50
CA ALA A 53 6.42 -5.12 9.67
C ALA A 53 5.56 -5.60 8.50
N LEU A 54 5.79 -6.83 8.02
CA LEU A 54 4.96 -7.45 6.98
C LEU A 54 3.52 -7.64 7.50
N ILE A 55 2.54 -7.18 6.73
CA ILE A 55 1.14 -7.53 6.96
C ILE A 55 0.94 -8.96 6.45
N ALA A 56 0.26 -9.77 7.25
CA ALA A 56 0.08 -11.18 6.96
C ALA A 56 -0.88 -11.40 5.76
N PRO A 57 -0.61 -12.38 4.87
CA PRO A 57 -1.34 -12.56 3.61
C PRO A 57 -2.85 -12.76 3.72
N GLU A 58 -3.34 -13.27 4.85
CA GLU A 58 -4.77 -13.45 5.14
C GLU A 58 -5.54 -12.12 5.17
N ASN A 59 -4.84 -11.00 5.38
CA ASN A 59 -5.44 -9.67 5.34
C ASN A 59 -5.53 -9.11 3.92
N TYR A 60 -5.04 -9.84 2.91
CA TYR A 60 -4.93 -9.36 1.53
C TYR A 60 -6.15 -9.80 0.73
N ASN A 61 -6.55 -8.97 -0.22
CA ASN A 61 -7.52 -9.33 -1.24
C ASN A 61 -7.03 -8.85 -2.61
N ILE A 62 -6.64 -9.78 -3.48
CA ILE A 62 -6.27 -9.44 -4.87
C ILE A 62 -7.56 -9.31 -5.68
N VAL A 63 -7.96 -8.06 -5.94
CA VAL A 63 -9.22 -7.74 -6.63
C VAL A 63 -9.12 -8.04 -8.11
N ASN A 64 -8.00 -7.66 -8.73
CA ASN A 64 -7.69 -7.92 -10.13
C ASN A 64 -6.17 -7.82 -10.37
N GLU A 65 -5.74 -7.92 -11.63
CA GLU A 65 -4.32 -7.83 -12.05
C GLU A 65 -3.58 -6.55 -11.58
N THR A 66 -4.29 -5.47 -11.30
CA THR A 66 -3.71 -4.17 -10.93
C THR A 66 -4.03 -3.70 -9.51
N VAL A 67 -4.95 -4.36 -8.81
CA VAL A 67 -5.47 -3.89 -7.52
C VAL A 67 -5.31 -4.97 -6.44
N SER A 68 -4.56 -4.63 -5.40
CA SER A 68 -4.48 -5.38 -4.15
C SER A 68 -5.08 -4.54 -3.04
N ASN A 69 -5.96 -5.12 -2.23
CA ASN A 69 -6.50 -4.50 -1.04
C ASN A 69 -5.91 -5.15 0.21
N ILE A 70 -5.94 -4.41 1.31
CA ILE A 70 -5.78 -4.93 2.66
C ILE A 70 -6.94 -4.50 3.54
N THR A 71 -7.31 -5.38 4.46
CA THR A 71 -8.20 -5.05 5.59
C THR A 71 -7.46 -5.40 6.87
N ILE A 72 -7.18 -4.41 7.72
CA ILE A 72 -6.59 -4.61 9.04
C ILE A 72 -7.68 -4.34 10.08
N HIS A 73 -8.14 -5.40 10.73
CA HIS A 73 -9.12 -5.28 11.81
C HIS A 73 -8.49 -4.72 13.09
N ASN A 74 -9.31 -4.06 13.91
CA ASN A 74 -8.90 -3.54 15.22
C ASN A 74 -7.62 -2.69 15.15
N PHE A 75 -7.63 -1.65 14.31
CA PHE A 75 -6.47 -0.79 14.10
C PHE A 75 -6.28 0.16 15.30
N THR A 76 -5.24 -0.07 16.10
CA THR A 76 -5.03 0.65 17.38
C THR A 76 -3.92 1.70 17.33
N TYR A 77 -3.10 1.75 16.28
CA TYR A 77 -2.04 2.74 16.15
C TYR A 77 -2.61 4.15 16.05
N SER A 78 -2.14 5.07 16.88
CA SER A 78 -2.51 6.50 16.77
C SER A 78 -2.04 7.12 15.45
N ARG A 79 -0.86 6.69 14.99
CA ARG A 79 -0.26 7.00 13.69
C ARG A 79 0.53 5.78 13.22
N ALA A 80 0.42 5.46 11.94
CA ALA A 80 1.25 4.43 11.31
C ALA A 80 1.55 4.77 9.85
N TYR A 81 2.58 4.12 9.31
CA TYR A 81 2.90 4.19 7.89
C TYR A 81 2.60 2.85 7.24
N VAL A 82 1.69 2.88 6.26
CA VAL A 82 1.40 1.73 5.42
C VAL A 82 2.12 1.90 4.09
N LYS A 83 2.89 0.88 3.70
CA LYS A 83 3.71 0.86 2.50
C LYS A 83 3.28 -0.29 1.60
N CYS A 84 3.11 -0.01 0.31
CA CYS A 84 2.91 -1.00 -0.73
C CYS A 84 4.24 -1.19 -1.48
N PHE A 85 4.68 -2.44 -1.59
CA PHE A 85 5.87 -2.85 -2.31
C PHE A 85 5.49 -3.86 -3.39
N MET A 86 6.35 -4.00 -4.39
CA MET A 86 6.34 -5.16 -5.28
C MET A 86 7.47 -6.11 -4.87
N LYS A 87 7.14 -7.38 -4.64
CA LYS A 87 8.13 -8.44 -4.52
C LYS A 87 8.47 -8.96 -5.91
N TYR A 88 9.68 -8.67 -6.36
CA TYR A 88 10.16 -9.14 -7.66
C TYR A 88 11.47 -9.88 -7.45
N LEU A 89 11.48 -11.17 -7.78
CA LEU A 89 12.55 -12.10 -7.38
C LEU A 89 12.73 -12.03 -5.85
N ASP A 90 13.96 -11.89 -5.38
CA ASP A 90 14.31 -11.76 -3.96
C ASP A 90 14.46 -10.29 -3.51
N LYS A 91 13.89 -9.34 -4.26
CA LYS A 91 13.96 -7.91 -3.96
C LYS A 91 12.58 -7.33 -3.66
N GLU A 92 12.55 -6.42 -2.69
CA GLU A 92 11.40 -5.59 -2.41
C GLU A 92 11.59 -4.22 -3.07
N LEU A 93 10.67 -3.86 -3.97
CA LEU A 93 10.67 -2.58 -4.66
C LEU A 93 9.59 -1.69 -4.03
N PRO A 94 9.94 -0.58 -3.34
CA PRO A 94 8.95 0.32 -2.78
C PRO A 94 8.17 1.02 -3.90
N LEU A 95 6.84 0.95 -3.86
CA LEU A 95 5.98 1.59 -4.85
C LEU A 95 5.42 2.91 -4.34
N VAL A 96 4.76 2.86 -3.18
CA VAL A 96 4.04 4.00 -2.59
C VAL A 96 3.79 3.75 -1.11
N HIS A 97 3.58 4.82 -0.35
CA HIS A 97 3.20 4.75 1.05
C HIS A 97 2.14 5.81 1.38
N THR A 98 1.41 5.57 2.47
CA THR A 98 0.49 6.53 3.07
C THR A 98 0.70 6.55 4.59
N GLU A 99 0.51 7.72 5.19
CA GLU A 99 0.27 7.81 6.63
C GLU A 99 -1.17 7.40 6.92
N VAL A 100 -1.42 6.79 8.06
CA VAL A 100 -2.75 6.51 8.61
C VAL A 100 -2.78 7.04 10.03
N LYS A 101 -3.85 7.74 10.41
CA LYS A 101 -4.06 8.17 11.79
C LYS A 101 -5.32 7.53 12.37
N SER A 102 -5.33 7.31 13.68
CA SER A 102 -6.55 6.95 14.39
C SER A 102 -6.74 7.73 15.69
N GLY A 103 -7.99 8.09 15.95
CA GLY A 103 -8.41 8.87 17.12
C GLY A 103 -9.76 8.42 17.67
N CYS A 104 -10.22 9.11 18.70
CA CYS A 104 -11.61 9.01 19.14
C CYS A 104 -12.47 9.88 18.20
N LYS A 105 -13.65 9.37 17.81
CA LYS A 105 -14.67 10.23 17.18
C LYS A 105 -15.35 11.11 18.21
#